data_AF-A0AAU7MF69-F1
#
_entry.id   AF-A0AAU7MF69-F1
#
_cell.length_a   1.000
_cell.length_b   1.000
_cell.length_c   1.000
_cell.angle_alpha   90.00
_cell.angle_beta   90.00
_cell.angle_gamma   90.00
#
_symmetry.space_group_name_H-M   'P 1'
#
loop_
_entity.id
_entity.type
_entity.pdbx_description
1 polymer ?
#
loop_
_entity_poly.entity_id
_entity_poly.type
_entity_poly.pdbx_seq_one_letter_code
_entity_poly.pdbx_strand_id
1 'polypeptide(L)'
;MLGVLGGATPAVASASAGYISGVDAVTDDWGDEGTLSTTSYANSAAVGLWQQVLVADGLMSNLDVDCSFGPKTLAATKTWQSRNNLDADGKVGPATFGKADNRLTDKGNGYVYYNGSNGVSAFKRANGRYSTLFYNSYDTWSVVYYNSKPSWC
;
A
#
# COMPACT_ATOMS: atom_id res chain seq x y z
N MET A 1 23.57 37.24 -0.12
CA MET A 1 23.10 36.21 -1.08
C MET A 1 22.51 35.07 -0.25
N LEU A 2 21.25 35.19 0.14
CA LEU A 2 20.53 34.11 0.84
C LEU A 2 19.91 33.21 -0.24
N GLY A 3 20.44 31.99 -0.39
CA GLY A 3 19.79 30.94 -1.17
C GLY A 3 18.79 30.21 -0.29
N VAL A 4 17.50 30.37 -0.56
CA VAL A 4 16.47 29.49 -0.03
C VAL A 4 16.46 28.24 -0.90
N LEU A 5 17.02 27.14 -0.39
CA LEU A 5 16.80 25.81 -0.96
C LEU A 5 15.37 25.41 -0.61
N GLY A 6 14.48 25.50 -1.58
CA GLY A 6 13.13 24.93 -1.50
C GLY A 6 13.25 23.41 -1.40
N GLY A 7 13.12 22.87 -0.19
CA GLY A 7 12.89 21.45 0.00
C GLY A 7 11.56 21.10 -0.65
N ALA A 8 11.58 20.13 -1.57
CA ALA A 8 10.36 19.52 -2.05
C ALA A 8 9.62 18.98 -0.82
N THR A 9 8.52 19.63 -0.46
CA THR A 9 7.59 19.03 0.48
C THR A 9 7.09 17.74 -0.19
N PRO A 10 7.15 16.57 0.47
CA PRO A 10 6.42 15.42 -0.02
C PRO A 10 4.97 15.84 -0.28
N ALA A 11 4.36 15.23 -1.29
CA ALA A 11 2.97 15.45 -1.63
C ALA A 11 2.09 15.39 -0.36
N VAL A 12 1.04 16.20 -0.36
CA VAL A 12 0.09 16.32 0.74
C VAL A 12 -0.54 14.95 1.03
N ALA A 13 -0.27 14.43 2.23
CA ALA A 13 -0.85 13.21 2.78
C ALA A 13 -2.31 12.94 2.33
N SER A 14 -2.50 11.87 1.56
CA SER A 14 -3.72 11.59 0.81
C SER A 14 -4.86 10.93 1.58
N ALA A 15 -4.67 10.63 2.88
CA ALA A 15 -5.77 10.17 3.73
C ALA A 15 -6.98 11.13 3.69
N SER A 16 -6.72 12.43 3.47
CA SER A 16 -7.74 13.47 3.27
C SER A 16 -8.51 13.35 1.95
N ALA A 17 -7.89 12.84 0.89
CA ALA A 17 -8.53 12.56 -0.40
C ALA A 17 -9.35 11.25 -0.37
N GLY A 18 -9.07 10.37 0.59
CA GLY A 18 -9.84 9.16 0.88
C GLY A 18 -9.40 7.91 0.11
N TYR A 19 -8.29 7.97 -0.64
CA TYR A 19 -7.70 6.84 -1.37
C TYR A 19 -6.17 6.88 -1.33
N ILE A 20 -5.53 5.74 -1.57
CA ILE A 20 -4.08 5.65 -1.80
C ILE A 20 -3.78 6.32 -3.13
N SER A 21 -2.89 7.30 -3.09
CA SER A 21 -2.51 8.11 -4.23
C SER A 21 -1.03 8.02 -4.53
N GLY A 22 -0.61 8.73 -5.57
CA GLY A 22 0.78 8.82 -5.96
C GLY A 22 0.95 9.71 -7.18
N VAL A 23 2.04 10.45 -7.22
CA VAL A 23 2.40 11.36 -8.32
C VAL A 23 3.89 11.19 -8.62
N ASP A 24 4.29 11.47 -9.85
CA ASP A 24 5.69 11.41 -10.26
C ASP A 24 6.33 10.02 -10.11
N ALA A 25 7.42 9.89 -9.34
CA ALA A 25 8.08 8.60 -9.16
C ALA A 25 7.19 7.63 -8.39
N VAL A 26 7.26 6.32 -8.69
CA VAL A 26 6.45 5.34 -7.95
C VAL A 26 7.08 4.97 -6.61
N THR A 27 8.35 5.29 -6.40
CA THR A 27 9.14 4.83 -5.25
C THR A 27 8.99 5.69 -3.99
N ASP A 28 8.18 6.74 -4.05
CA ASP A 28 7.88 7.67 -2.95
C ASP A 28 6.37 7.93 -2.82
N ASP A 29 5.55 7.10 -3.46
CA ASP A 29 4.09 7.29 -3.56
C ASP A 29 3.32 6.98 -2.27
N TRP A 30 3.82 6.11 -1.39
CA TRP A 30 3.04 5.64 -0.24
C TRP A 30 3.55 6.21 1.09
N GLY A 31 4.71 6.84 1.12
CA GLY A 31 5.33 7.34 2.36
C GLY A 31 4.52 8.40 3.12
N ASP A 32 3.61 9.13 2.48
CA ASP A 32 2.75 10.17 3.06
C ASP A 32 1.31 9.68 3.36
N GLU A 33 1.05 8.40 3.15
CA GLU A 33 -0.28 7.81 3.27
C GLU A 33 -0.74 7.60 4.73
N GLY A 34 -2.06 7.49 4.91
CA GLY A 34 -2.73 7.29 6.19
C GLY A 34 -2.36 5.96 6.86
N THR A 35 -2.24 5.97 8.19
CA THR A 35 -1.83 4.77 8.94
C THR A 35 -2.92 3.70 8.99
N LEU A 36 -2.64 2.51 8.45
CA LEU A 36 -3.49 1.33 8.61
C LEU A 36 -3.16 0.59 9.91
N SER A 37 -4.18 0.16 10.64
CA SER A 37 -4.01 -0.69 11.83
C SER A 37 -5.32 -1.43 12.16
N THR A 38 -5.31 -2.23 13.23
CA THR A 38 -6.51 -2.88 13.76
C THR A 38 -7.62 -1.90 14.19
N THR A 39 -7.30 -0.60 14.37
CA THR A 39 -8.26 0.43 14.82
C THR A 39 -8.42 1.58 13.83
N SER A 40 -7.62 1.65 12.76
CA SER A 40 -7.64 2.75 11.78
C SER A 40 -7.70 2.17 10.38
N TYR A 41 -8.75 2.52 9.65
CA TYR A 41 -9.02 2.00 8.30
C TYR A 41 -9.02 0.46 8.22
N ALA A 42 -9.36 -0.20 9.33
CA ALA A 42 -9.19 -1.63 9.52
C ALA A 42 -10.02 -2.49 8.56
N ASN A 43 -11.02 -1.94 7.88
CA ASN A 43 -11.85 -2.63 6.91
C ASN A 43 -11.94 -1.79 5.63
N SER A 44 -10.92 -1.86 4.79
CA SER A 44 -10.77 -0.96 3.64
C SER A 44 -9.99 -1.59 2.50
N ALA A 45 -10.17 -1.08 1.28
CA ALA A 45 -9.38 -1.50 0.13
C ALA A 45 -7.88 -1.21 0.33
N ALA A 46 -7.52 -0.18 1.10
CA ALA A 46 -6.12 0.10 1.49
C ALA A 46 -5.49 -1.05 2.27
N VAL A 47 -6.24 -1.70 3.16
CA VAL A 47 -5.79 -2.94 3.83
C VAL A 47 -5.58 -4.06 2.82
N GLY A 48 -6.48 -4.20 1.86
CA GLY A 48 -6.33 -5.20 0.81
C GLY A 48 -5.09 -4.95 -0.07
N LEU A 49 -4.75 -3.70 -0.40
CA LEU A 49 -3.47 -3.36 -1.06
C LEU A 49 -2.28 -3.81 -0.20
N TRP A 50 -2.33 -3.53 1.11
CA TRP A 50 -1.27 -3.96 2.01
C TRP A 50 -1.17 -5.49 2.11
N GLN A 51 -2.29 -6.21 2.12
CA GLN A 51 -2.28 -7.67 2.06
C GLN A 51 -1.64 -8.18 0.75
N GLN A 52 -1.84 -7.49 -0.38
CA GLN A 52 -1.13 -7.84 -1.63
C GLN A 52 0.38 -7.65 -1.55
N VAL A 53 0.86 -6.64 -0.80
CA VAL A 53 2.29 -6.50 -0.48
C VAL A 53 2.77 -7.71 0.34
N LEU A 54 2.03 -8.09 1.38
CA LEU A 54 2.37 -9.24 2.22
C LEU A 54 2.35 -10.56 1.44
N VAL A 55 1.43 -10.73 0.48
CA VAL A 55 1.39 -11.88 -0.44
C VAL A 55 2.64 -11.93 -1.31
N ALA A 56 3.06 -10.81 -1.92
CA ALA A 56 4.28 -10.76 -2.74
C ALA A 56 5.56 -11.07 -1.95
N ASP A 57 5.58 -10.82 -0.63
CA ASP A 57 6.68 -11.21 0.26
C ASP A 57 6.54 -12.61 0.87
N GLY A 58 5.52 -13.37 0.47
CA GLY A 58 5.29 -14.73 0.96
C GLY A 58 4.91 -14.79 2.43
N LEU A 59 4.33 -13.71 2.97
CA LEU A 59 3.85 -13.61 4.35
C LEU A 59 2.35 -13.89 4.49
N MET A 60 1.62 -13.91 3.38
CA MET A 60 0.20 -14.27 3.31
C MET A 60 -0.09 -15.05 2.03
N SER A 61 -1.17 -15.84 2.04
CA SER A 61 -1.72 -16.43 0.82
C SER A 61 -2.65 -15.43 0.14
N ASN A 62 -2.74 -15.48 -1.19
CA ASN A 62 -3.72 -14.69 -1.94
C ASN A 62 -5.18 -15.03 -1.55
N LEU A 63 -5.41 -16.22 -0.96
CA LEU A 63 -6.71 -16.63 -0.43
C LEU A 63 -7.05 -15.99 0.93
N ASP A 64 -6.08 -15.39 1.62
CA ASP A 64 -6.28 -14.71 2.91
C ASP A 64 -6.53 -13.19 2.74
N VAL A 65 -6.60 -12.68 1.50
CA VAL A 65 -6.87 -11.27 1.22
C VAL A 65 -8.35 -10.98 1.43
N ASP A 66 -8.68 -10.38 2.57
CA ASP A 66 -10.05 -10.11 3.02
C ASP A 66 -10.32 -8.61 3.28
N CYS A 67 -9.35 -7.75 2.94
CA CYS A 67 -9.42 -6.30 3.18
C CYS A 67 -9.66 -5.93 4.65
N SER A 68 -9.35 -6.83 5.59
CA SER A 68 -9.48 -6.63 7.03
C SER A 68 -8.14 -6.68 7.75
N PHE A 69 -7.89 -5.70 8.60
CA PHE A 69 -6.66 -5.61 9.40
C PHE A 69 -6.85 -6.43 10.68
N GLY A 70 -7.06 -7.74 10.50
CA GLY A 70 -7.22 -8.70 11.57
C GLY A 70 -5.89 -9.22 12.14
N PRO A 71 -5.94 -10.20 13.05
CA PRO A 71 -4.75 -10.78 13.69
C PRO A 71 -3.72 -11.35 12.70
N LYS A 72 -4.18 -11.95 11.59
CA LYS A 72 -3.30 -12.47 10.53
C LYS A 72 -2.50 -11.34 9.87
N THR A 73 -3.19 -10.30 9.40
CA THR A 73 -2.58 -9.11 8.80
C THR A 73 -1.63 -8.42 9.77
N LEU A 74 -2.00 -8.31 11.05
CA LEU A 74 -1.16 -7.74 12.10
C LEU A 74 0.15 -8.52 12.29
N ALA A 75 0.08 -9.84 12.42
CA ALA A 75 1.26 -10.69 12.60
C ALA A 75 2.18 -10.67 11.37
N ALA A 76 1.60 -10.73 10.17
CA ALA A 76 2.35 -10.61 8.92
C ALA A 76 3.01 -9.23 8.77
N THR A 77 2.31 -8.15 9.14
CA THR A 77 2.86 -6.78 9.13
C THR A 77 4.07 -6.66 10.05
N LYS A 78 3.98 -7.16 11.29
CA LYS A 78 5.12 -7.16 12.22
C LYS A 78 6.31 -7.93 11.66
N THR A 79 6.06 -9.08 11.05
CA THR A 79 7.12 -9.89 10.41
C THR A 79 7.76 -9.13 9.24
N TRP A 80 6.94 -8.48 8.40
CA TRP A 80 7.42 -7.66 7.29
C TRP A 80 8.29 -6.51 7.79
N GLN A 81 7.86 -5.80 8.83
CA GLN A 81 8.60 -4.70 9.45
C GLN A 81 9.96 -5.19 9.98
N SER A 82 9.98 -6.29 10.74
CA SER A 82 11.24 -6.87 11.23
C SER A 82 12.20 -7.25 10.09
N ARG A 83 11.69 -7.87 9.01
CA ARG A 83 12.50 -8.23 7.83
C ARG A 83 13.08 -7.02 7.09
N ASN A 84 12.42 -5.88 7.22
CA ASN A 84 12.83 -4.64 6.55
C ASN A 84 13.56 -3.65 7.49
N ASN A 85 13.97 -4.11 8.67
CA ASN A 85 14.68 -3.32 9.69
C ASN A 85 13.88 -2.10 10.18
N LEU A 86 12.58 -2.28 10.41
CA LEU A 86 11.68 -1.30 11.01
C LEU A 86 11.22 -1.77 12.40
N ASP A 87 10.71 -0.84 13.20
CA ASP A 87 10.00 -1.18 14.43
C ASP A 87 8.77 -2.04 14.12
N ALA A 88 8.68 -3.21 14.74
CA ALA A 88 7.61 -4.18 14.51
C ALA A 88 6.34 -3.86 15.33
N ASP A 89 5.85 -2.64 15.21
CA ASP A 89 4.67 -2.14 15.93
C ASP A 89 3.34 -2.68 15.35
N GLY A 90 3.36 -3.24 14.15
CA GLY A 90 2.22 -3.80 13.45
C GLY A 90 1.30 -2.76 12.80
N LYS A 91 1.77 -1.52 12.64
CA LYS A 91 1.04 -0.45 11.96
C LYS A 91 1.68 -0.13 10.62
N VAL A 92 0.85 0.11 9.62
CA VAL A 92 1.31 0.50 8.29
C VAL A 92 1.21 2.01 8.18
N GLY A 93 2.18 2.70 8.78
CA GLY A 93 2.32 4.16 8.70
C GLY A 93 3.42 4.58 7.73
N PRO A 94 3.81 5.87 7.74
CA PRO A 94 4.80 6.45 6.82
C PRO A 94 6.09 5.65 6.67
N ALA A 95 6.67 5.18 7.77
CA ALA A 95 7.90 4.39 7.71
C ALA A 95 7.71 3.01 7.06
N THR A 96 6.56 2.37 7.27
CA THR A 96 6.25 1.05 6.70
C THR A 96 5.93 1.19 5.21
N PHE A 97 5.04 2.12 4.85
CA PHE A 97 4.68 2.36 3.46
C PHE A 97 5.85 2.92 2.64
N GLY A 98 6.55 3.92 3.18
CA GLY A 98 7.75 4.50 2.58
C GLY A 98 8.94 3.54 2.48
N LYS A 99 8.87 2.37 3.13
CA LYS A 99 9.82 1.28 2.91
C LYS A 99 9.35 0.34 1.81
N ALA A 100 8.04 0.12 1.71
CA ALA A 100 7.43 -0.76 0.73
C ALA A 100 7.45 -0.15 -0.67
N ASP A 101 7.15 1.15 -0.81
CA ASP A 101 7.14 1.85 -2.10
C ASP A 101 8.51 1.86 -2.81
N ASN A 102 9.63 1.81 -2.08
CA ASN A 102 10.96 1.59 -2.65
C ASN A 102 11.07 0.32 -3.52
N ARG A 103 10.13 -0.62 -3.38
CA ARG A 103 10.06 -1.87 -4.16
C ARG A 103 9.08 -1.77 -5.34
N LEU A 104 8.46 -0.62 -5.55
CA LEU A 104 7.60 -0.34 -6.68
C LEU A 104 8.42 -0.09 -7.95
N THR A 105 7.89 -0.55 -9.07
CA THR A 105 8.47 -0.34 -10.40
C THR A 105 7.38 0.05 -11.37
N ASP A 106 7.57 1.16 -12.06
CA ASP A 106 6.70 1.57 -13.15
C ASP A 106 6.92 0.65 -14.36
N LYS A 107 5.85 0.02 -14.84
CA LYS A 107 5.84 -0.87 -16.01
C LYS A 107 5.27 -0.18 -17.26
N GLY A 108 4.92 1.09 -17.15
CA GLY A 108 4.25 1.85 -18.21
C GLY A 108 2.76 1.52 -18.32
N ASN A 109 2.04 2.33 -19.10
CA ASN A 109 0.59 2.18 -19.34
C ASN A 109 -0.25 2.11 -18.06
N GLY A 110 0.21 2.79 -17.00
CA GLY A 110 -0.45 2.83 -15.70
C GLY A 110 -0.27 1.57 -14.85
N TYR A 111 0.56 0.61 -15.24
CA TYR A 111 0.88 -0.56 -14.40
C TYR A 111 2.05 -0.25 -13.47
N VAL A 112 1.91 -0.60 -12.20
CA VAL A 112 2.96 -0.48 -11.17
C VAL A 112 3.11 -1.84 -10.50
N TYR A 113 4.33 -2.36 -10.45
CA TYR A 113 4.60 -3.65 -9.82
C TYR A 113 5.25 -3.44 -8.47
N TYR A 114 4.75 -4.14 -7.45
CA TYR A 114 5.48 -4.35 -6.21
C TYR A 114 6.31 -5.62 -6.31
N ASN A 115 7.63 -5.49 -6.23
CA ASN A 115 8.57 -6.61 -6.33
C ASN A 115 8.90 -7.15 -4.95
N GLY A 116 8.05 -8.02 -4.43
CA GLY A 116 8.28 -8.71 -3.17
C GLY A 116 9.39 -9.76 -3.26
N SER A 117 9.77 -10.30 -2.11
CA SER A 117 10.81 -11.33 -1.99
C SER A 117 10.38 -12.71 -2.49
N ASN A 118 9.08 -12.97 -2.64
CA ASN A 118 8.53 -14.25 -3.10
C ASN A 118 7.82 -14.16 -4.46
N GLY A 119 7.43 -12.97 -4.91
CA GLY A 119 6.73 -12.77 -6.17
C GLY A 119 6.42 -11.30 -6.42
N VAL A 120 5.50 -11.06 -7.36
CA VAL A 120 5.09 -9.73 -7.78
C VAL A 120 3.60 -9.55 -7.56
N SER A 121 3.22 -8.42 -6.97
CA SER A 121 1.84 -7.95 -6.95
C SER A 121 1.69 -6.78 -7.91
N ALA A 122 0.68 -6.85 -8.78
CA ALA A 122 0.43 -5.82 -9.79
C ALA A 122 -0.63 -4.83 -9.28
N PHE A 123 -0.31 -3.55 -9.40
CA PHE A 123 -1.18 -2.41 -9.17
C PHE A 123 -1.39 -1.62 -10.46
N LYS A 124 -2.42 -0.77 -10.46
CA LYS A 124 -2.57 0.30 -11.44
C LYS A 124 -2.50 1.66 -10.76
N ARG A 125 -1.83 2.61 -11.41
CA ARG A 125 -1.84 4.03 -11.05
C ARG A 125 -2.38 4.82 -12.23
N ALA A 126 -3.54 5.43 -12.07
CA ALA A 126 -4.18 6.25 -13.10
C ALA A 126 -4.77 7.52 -12.49
N ASN A 127 -4.47 8.68 -13.09
CA ASN A 127 -4.88 10.00 -12.57
C ASN A 127 -4.54 10.17 -11.08
N GLY A 128 -3.36 9.70 -10.68
CA GLY A 128 -2.85 9.75 -9.32
C GLY A 128 -3.52 8.80 -8.32
N ARG A 129 -4.34 7.84 -8.77
CA ARG A 129 -5.05 6.89 -7.90
C ARG A 129 -4.51 5.48 -8.06
N TYR A 130 -4.20 4.83 -6.95
CA TYR A 130 -3.88 3.41 -6.93
C TYR A 130 -5.16 2.57 -7.03
N SER A 131 -5.06 1.51 -7.81
CA SER A 131 -6.06 0.45 -7.93
C SER A 131 -5.35 -0.89 -7.78
N THR A 132 -6.03 -1.85 -7.16
CA THR A 132 -5.53 -3.22 -7.05
C THR A 132 -6.55 -4.19 -7.62
N LEU A 133 -6.04 -5.33 -8.09
CA LEU A 133 -6.85 -6.50 -8.33
C LEU A 133 -6.93 -7.29 -7.02
N PHE A 134 -8.11 -7.73 -6.62
CA PHE A 134 -8.24 -8.75 -5.59
C PHE A 134 -8.82 -9.98 -6.26
N TYR A 135 -8.20 -11.14 -6.00
CA TYR A 135 -8.53 -12.37 -6.72
C TYR A 135 -9.90 -12.89 -6.29
N ASN A 136 -10.89 -12.74 -7.16
CA ASN A 136 -12.25 -13.21 -6.93
C ASN A 136 -13.01 -13.43 -8.26
N SER A 137 -14.31 -13.72 -8.21
CA SER A 137 -15.13 -14.01 -9.41
C SER A 137 -15.27 -12.87 -10.42
N TYR A 138 -14.78 -11.67 -10.14
CA TYR A 138 -14.97 -10.50 -10.99
C TYR A 138 -13.66 -9.93 -11.55
N ASP A 139 -12.49 -10.23 -10.96
CA ASP A 139 -11.15 -9.80 -11.41
C ASP A 139 -11.14 -8.36 -11.99
N THR A 140 -11.71 -7.42 -11.24
CA THR A 140 -11.75 -6.00 -11.63
C THR A 140 -10.75 -5.16 -10.84
N TRP A 141 -10.15 -4.20 -11.53
CA TRP A 141 -9.33 -3.17 -10.89
C TRP A 141 -10.22 -2.27 -10.04
N SER A 142 -9.98 -2.27 -8.73
CA SER A 142 -10.72 -1.47 -7.77
C SER A 142 -9.82 -0.39 -7.19
N VAL A 143 -10.30 0.86 -7.19
CA VAL A 143 -9.59 1.98 -6.57
C VAL A 143 -9.42 1.72 -5.07
N VAL A 144 -8.24 2.02 -4.56
CA VAL A 144 -7.83 1.69 -3.20
C VAL A 144 -8.25 2.80 -2.24
N TYR A 145 -9.51 2.74 -1.79
CA TYR A 145 -10.06 3.67 -0.80
C TYR A 145 -9.73 3.30 0.65
N TYR A 146 -9.69 4.32 1.52
CA TYR A 146 -9.54 4.18 2.98
C TYR A 146 -10.87 3.92 3.69
N ASN A 147 -11.97 4.40 3.15
CA ASN A 147 -13.29 4.41 3.78
C ASN A 147 -14.27 3.41 3.16
N SER A 148 -13.81 2.58 2.22
CA SER A 148 -14.62 1.54 1.60
C SER A 148 -13.76 0.37 1.14
N LYS A 149 -14.40 -0.79 0.97
CA LYS A 149 -13.86 -1.97 0.30
C LYS A 149 -14.93 -2.54 -0.64
N PRO A 150 -14.54 -3.28 -1.69
CA PRO A 150 -15.51 -4.03 -2.49
C PRO A 150 -16.36 -4.94 -1.60
N SER A 151 -17.65 -5.16 -1.90
CA SER A 151 -18.58 -5.88 -1.01
C SER A 151 -18.29 -7.36 -0.80
N TRP A 152 -17.49 -7.94 -1.69
CA TRP A 152 -17.04 -9.32 -1.68
C TRP A 152 -15.66 -9.48 -1.01
N CYS A 153 -15.02 -8.35 -0.71
CA CYS A 153 -14.04 -8.22 0.35
C CYS A 153 -14.84 -7.86 1.61
#